data_AF-A0AA48HKG2-F1
#
_entry.id   AF-A0AA48HKG2-F1
#
_cell.length_a   1.000
_cell.length_b   1.000
_cell.length_c   1.000
_cell.angle_alpha   90.00
_cell.angle_beta   90.00
_cell.angle_gamma   90.00
#
_symmetry.space_group_name_H-M   'P 1'
#
loop_
_entity.id
_entity.type
_entity.pdbx_description
1 polymer ?
#
loop_
_entity_poly.entity_id
_entity_poly.type
_entity_poly.pdbx_seq_one_letter_code
_entity_poly.pdbx_strand_id
1 'polypeptide(L)'
;MKALNADPDFSRQVVEELYRPRPKYLSIALPLAIVFGLFGGHRFYLGRTFTGTLMLFTGGGGIIWWLMDFFYLKKMVSQYNLNQQQRQETGQPPLGLDFLPPKHAILTNELPHWLSRRSSRGRVYGSLFLLGLIGFVLGVITGPTGTYEPTIILIIFIIASLIAARLKLAHEIPLINSLIRWVHKLRLYYYHVDPGNIWLLGLRPIYGVFIAPFRPKARAEVRLYLEMGIVFALLLFVSDLMEIAQHDSLWQGLALAFAEFIQTLVFTYLFVAPVGALLTTQILLSRKDWVIWLLSAVCMTGIYIGLRVTGGI
;
A
#
# COMPACT_ATOMS: atom_id res chain seq x y z
N MET A 1 -37.70 0.08 2.24
CA MET A 1 -36.28 0.10 2.66
C MET A 1 -35.79 -1.34 2.70
N LYS A 2 -34.94 -1.78 1.76
CA LYS A 2 -34.34 -3.12 1.83
C LYS A 2 -33.37 -3.13 3.00
N ALA A 3 -33.51 -4.10 3.90
CA ALA A 3 -32.52 -4.39 4.93
C ALA A 3 -31.15 -4.48 4.26
N LEU A 4 -30.27 -3.53 4.59
CA LEU A 4 -28.91 -3.48 4.08
C LEU A 4 -28.19 -4.68 4.70
N ASN A 5 -28.04 -5.75 3.91
CA ASN A 5 -27.17 -6.87 4.28
C ASN A 5 -25.84 -6.31 4.77
N ALA A 6 -25.40 -6.79 5.95
CA ALA A 6 -24.11 -6.45 6.54
C ALA A 6 -23.03 -6.51 5.46
N ASP A 7 -22.11 -5.54 5.49
CA ASP A 7 -21.05 -5.42 4.48
C ASP A 7 -20.27 -6.74 4.43
N PRO A 8 -20.29 -7.50 3.30
CA PRO A 8 -19.55 -8.76 3.22
C PRO A 8 -18.05 -8.55 3.44
N ASP A 9 -17.55 -7.32 3.19
CA ASP A 9 -16.14 -6.95 3.37
C ASP A 9 -15.75 -6.69 4.83
N PHE A 10 -16.71 -6.41 5.73
CA PHE A 10 -16.45 -6.11 7.14
C PHE A 10 -17.21 -7.05 8.07
N SER A 11 -17.18 -8.34 7.76
CA SER A 11 -17.63 -9.35 8.72
C SER A 11 -16.78 -9.27 10.01
N ARG A 12 -17.35 -9.68 11.14
CA ARG A 12 -16.61 -9.75 12.42
C ARG A 12 -15.31 -10.55 12.29
N GLN A 13 -15.31 -11.57 11.43
CA GLN A 13 -14.14 -12.40 11.12
C GLN A 13 -13.03 -11.59 10.44
N VAL A 14 -13.35 -10.75 9.45
CA VAL A 14 -12.38 -9.88 8.78
C VAL A 14 -11.79 -8.87 9.77
N VAL A 15 -12.63 -8.23 10.60
CA VAL A 15 -12.15 -7.29 11.63
C VAL A 15 -11.22 -8.00 12.61
N GLU A 16 -11.59 -9.19 13.08
CA GLU A 16 -10.75 -9.99 13.97
C GLU A 16 -9.40 -10.35 13.34
N GLU A 17 -9.42 -10.72 12.05
CA GLU A 17 -8.19 -11.00 11.33
C GLU A 17 -7.29 -9.76 11.19
N LEU A 18 -7.88 -8.61 10.87
CA LEU A 18 -7.15 -7.34 10.71
C LEU A 18 -6.54 -6.86 12.02
N TYR A 19 -7.21 -7.12 13.14
CA TYR A 19 -6.73 -6.79 14.49
C TYR A 19 -5.69 -7.78 15.01
N ARG A 20 -5.52 -8.94 14.37
CA ARG A 20 -4.49 -9.92 14.73
C ARG A 20 -3.12 -9.49 14.15
N PRO A 21 -2.19 -9.00 14.99
CA PRO A 21 -0.88 -8.57 14.52
C PRO A 21 -0.09 -9.76 13.96
N ARG A 22 0.71 -9.53 12.91
CA ARG A 22 1.74 -10.48 12.50
C ARG A 22 3.03 -10.16 13.26
N PRO A 23 3.63 -11.14 13.95
CA PRO A 23 4.90 -10.93 14.63
C PRO A 23 5.98 -10.53 13.62
N LYS A 24 6.89 -9.66 14.06
CA LYS A 24 8.05 -9.26 13.30
C LYS A 24 9.23 -10.15 13.69
N TYR A 25 10.02 -10.56 12.72
CA TYR A 25 11.13 -11.49 12.94
C TYR A 25 12.47 -10.79 12.78
N LEU A 26 13.41 -11.14 13.65
CA LEU A 26 14.78 -10.65 13.57
C LEU A 26 15.47 -11.12 12.28
N SER A 27 15.15 -12.34 11.82
CA SER A 27 15.67 -12.90 10.56
C SER A 27 15.30 -12.08 9.34
N ILE A 28 14.20 -11.30 9.39
CA ILE A 28 13.80 -10.38 8.32
C ILE A 28 14.36 -8.99 8.57
N ALA A 29 14.34 -8.53 9.83
CA ALA A 29 14.81 -7.20 10.19
C ALA A 29 16.32 -7.01 9.94
N LEU A 30 17.12 -8.06 10.12
CA LEU A 30 18.58 -8.00 10.00
C LEU A 30 19.06 -7.82 8.56
N PRO A 31 18.64 -8.64 7.57
CA PRO A 31 18.96 -8.39 6.15
C PRO A 31 18.49 -7.00 5.69
N LEU A 32 17.33 -6.56 6.16
CA LEU A 32 16.80 -5.24 5.84
C LEU A 32 17.67 -4.11 6.43
N ALA A 33 18.25 -4.32 7.61
CA ALA A 33 19.22 -3.42 8.19
C ALA A 33 20.55 -3.44 7.44
N ILE A 34 20.98 -4.57 6.85
CA ILE A 34 22.24 -4.63 6.10
C ILE A 34 22.11 -3.93 4.75
N VAL A 35 21.08 -4.26 3.98
CA VAL A 35 20.91 -3.78 2.60
C VAL A 35 20.30 -2.39 2.55
N PHE A 36 19.24 -2.16 3.33
CA PHE A 36 18.48 -0.90 3.34
C PHE A 36 18.73 -0.07 4.60
N GLY A 37 19.78 -0.38 5.35
CA GLY A 37 20.06 0.22 6.65
C GLY A 37 20.27 1.73 6.62
N LEU A 38 21.12 2.20 5.70
CA LEU A 38 21.41 3.64 5.53
C LEU A 38 20.15 4.44 5.18
N PHE A 39 19.20 3.81 4.49
CA PHE A 39 17.91 4.38 4.12
C PHE A 39 16.82 4.17 5.21
N GLY A 40 17.12 3.46 6.29
CA GLY A 40 16.20 3.20 7.41
C GLY A 40 15.19 2.07 7.19
N GLY A 41 15.43 1.14 6.26
CA GLY A 41 14.52 0.04 5.92
C GLY A 41 14.04 -0.78 7.12
N HIS A 42 14.96 -1.15 8.02
CA HIS A 42 14.64 -1.87 9.26
C HIS A 42 13.74 -1.06 10.21
N ARG A 43 13.87 0.27 10.25
CA ARG A 43 12.99 1.14 11.05
C ARG A 43 11.59 1.21 10.46
N PHE A 44 11.46 1.24 9.14
CA PHE A 44 10.16 1.16 8.47
C PHE A 44 9.47 -0.19 8.73
N TYR A 45 10.21 -1.31 8.69
CA TYR A 45 9.68 -2.65 9.02
C TYR A 45 9.11 -2.74 10.44
N LEU A 46 9.76 -2.09 11.40
CA LEU A 46 9.35 -2.00 12.81
C LEU A 46 8.30 -0.91 13.08
N GLY A 47 7.79 -0.26 12.04
CA GLY A 47 6.76 0.78 12.17
C GLY A 47 7.23 2.12 12.72
N ARG A 48 8.54 2.35 12.80
CA ARG A 48 9.15 3.61 13.26
C ARG A 48 9.31 4.57 12.08
N THR A 49 8.22 4.89 11.40
CA THR A 49 8.21 5.66 10.14
C THR A 49 8.84 7.04 10.26
N PHE A 50 8.60 7.77 11.36
CA PHE A 50 9.19 9.10 11.56
C PHE A 50 10.72 9.03 11.62
N THR A 51 11.28 8.15 12.47
CA THR A 51 12.74 8.00 12.55
C THR A 51 13.34 7.36 11.30
N GLY A 52 12.61 6.49 10.59
CA GLY A 52 13.05 5.96 9.30
C GLY A 52 13.12 7.03 8.23
N THR A 53 12.15 7.96 8.21
CA THR A 53 12.13 9.09 7.26
C THR A 53 13.27 10.06 7.56
N LEU A 54 13.54 10.37 8.83
CA LEU A 54 14.72 11.16 9.20
C LEU A 54 16.02 10.45 8.78
N MET A 55 16.09 9.13 8.93
CA MET A 55 17.24 8.35 8.52
C MET A 55 17.47 8.41 7.00
N LEU A 56 16.39 8.33 6.22
CA LEU A 56 16.41 8.47 4.76
C LEU A 56 17.01 9.81 4.31
N PHE A 57 16.56 10.92 4.90
CA PHE A 57 17.06 12.26 4.54
C PHE A 57 18.46 12.58 5.05
N THR A 58 18.91 11.91 6.11
CA THR A 58 20.23 12.13 6.71
C THR A 58 21.27 11.09 6.27
N GLY A 59 20.91 10.14 5.41
CA GLY A 59 21.77 9.03 5.01
C GLY A 59 22.26 8.20 6.20
N GLY A 60 21.39 7.98 7.20
CA GLY A 60 21.78 7.27 8.42
C GLY A 60 22.52 8.13 9.45
N GLY A 61 22.41 9.46 9.38
CA GLY A 61 23.12 10.38 10.28
C GLY A 61 24.64 10.23 10.21
N GLY A 62 25.18 9.95 9.01
CA GLY A 62 26.60 9.68 8.79
C GLY A 62 27.03 8.27 9.23
N ILE A 63 26.23 7.23 8.91
CA ILE A 63 26.50 5.81 9.23
C ILE A 63 26.40 5.46 10.74
N ILE A 64 26.53 6.45 11.64
CA ILE A 64 26.47 6.25 13.10
C ILE A 64 25.14 5.64 13.55
N TRP A 65 24.00 6.13 13.05
CA TRP A 65 22.70 5.56 13.43
C TRP A 65 22.54 4.12 12.96
N TRP A 66 23.08 3.80 11.78
CA TRP A 66 23.05 2.45 11.23
C TRP A 66 23.84 1.48 12.10
N LEU A 67 25.05 1.88 12.53
CA LEU A 67 25.89 1.06 13.41
C LEU A 67 25.23 0.84 14.79
N MET A 68 24.68 1.90 15.38
CA MET A 68 23.94 1.78 16.65
C MET A 68 22.74 0.83 16.53
N ASP A 69 22.01 0.89 15.42
CA ASP A 69 20.82 0.08 15.23
C ASP A 69 21.09 -1.42 15.23
N PHE A 70 22.27 -1.89 14.81
CA PHE A 70 22.62 -3.31 14.90
C PHE A 70 22.61 -3.83 16.35
N PHE A 71 23.10 -3.04 17.30
CA PHE A 71 23.08 -3.40 18.71
C PHE A 71 21.66 -3.39 19.29
N TYR A 72 20.82 -2.45 18.86
CA TYR A 72 19.45 -2.29 19.36
C TYR A 72 18.40 -3.13 18.63
N LEU A 73 18.71 -3.71 17.47
CA LEU A 73 17.73 -4.34 16.58
C LEU A 73 16.93 -5.45 17.29
N LYS A 74 17.62 -6.32 18.03
CA LYS A 74 16.97 -7.41 18.81
C LYS A 74 15.95 -6.86 19.80
N LYS A 75 16.34 -5.81 20.55
CA LYS A 75 15.48 -5.14 21.53
C LYS A 75 14.29 -4.46 20.84
N MET A 76 14.51 -3.81 19.70
CA MET A 76 13.43 -3.16 18.96
C MET A 76 12.40 -4.16 18.42
N VAL A 77 12.83 -5.30 17.90
CA VAL A 77 11.94 -6.38 17.42
C VAL A 77 11.13 -6.95 18.58
N SER A 78 11.79 -7.31 19.68
CA SER A 78 11.13 -7.85 20.87
C SER A 78 10.11 -6.86 21.45
N GLN A 79 10.51 -5.59 21.62
CA GLN A 79 9.62 -4.54 22.12
C GLN A 79 8.42 -4.31 21.21
N TYR A 80 8.60 -4.34 19.89
CA TYR A 80 7.49 -4.23 18.94
C TYR A 80 6.50 -5.38 19.10
N ASN A 81 6.98 -6.61 19.17
CA ASN A 81 6.13 -7.79 19.31
C ASN A 81 5.38 -7.81 20.65
N LEU A 82 6.05 -7.46 21.75
CA LEU A 82 5.44 -7.34 23.08
C LEU A 82 4.33 -6.28 23.08
N ASN A 83 4.59 -5.09 22.53
CA ASN A 83 3.59 -4.02 22.44
C ASN A 83 2.37 -4.46 21.61
N GLN A 84 2.58 -5.20 20.52
CA GLN A 84 1.49 -5.71 19.68
C GLN A 84 0.67 -6.77 20.39
N GLN A 85 1.33 -7.66 21.13
CA GLN A 85 0.65 -8.68 21.93
C GLN A 85 -0.23 -8.03 23.02
N GLN A 86 0.32 -7.06 23.76
CA GLN A 86 -0.43 -6.34 24.79
C GLN A 86 -1.66 -5.60 24.21
N ARG A 87 -1.53 -5.01 23.01
CA ARG A 87 -2.65 -4.38 22.29
C ARG A 87 -3.73 -5.39 21.89
N GLN A 88 -3.31 -6.56 21.44
CA GLN A 88 -4.23 -7.64 21.10
C GLN A 88 -5.02 -8.12 22.34
N GLU A 89 -4.35 -8.31 23.47
CA GLU A 89 -4.96 -8.72 24.73
C GLU A 89 -5.95 -7.67 25.26
N THR A 90 -5.63 -6.39 25.09
CA THR A 90 -6.50 -5.26 25.50
C THR A 90 -7.56 -4.88 24.46
N GLY A 91 -7.60 -5.55 23.30
CA GLY A 91 -8.53 -5.25 22.21
C GLY A 91 -8.28 -3.90 21.53
N GLN A 92 -7.10 -3.32 21.71
CA GLN A 92 -6.67 -2.08 21.07
C GLN A 92 -6.30 -2.31 19.59
N PRO A 93 -6.38 -1.27 18.75
CA PRO A 93 -5.95 -1.38 17.36
C PRO A 93 -4.44 -1.66 17.24
N PRO A 94 -4.02 -2.33 16.15
CA PRO A 94 -2.63 -2.64 15.90
C PRO A 94 -1.81 -1.37 15.61
N LEU A 95 -0.50 -1.41 15.94
CA LEU A 95 0.42 -0.31 15.67
C LEU A 95 0.40 0.13 14.20
N GLY A 96 0.18 1.43 13.96
CA GLY A 96 0.03 2.00 12.62
C GLY A 96 -1.41 2.19 12.16
N LEU A 97 -2.39 1.61 12.86
CA LEU A 97 -3.81 1.89 12.73
C LEU A 97 -4.38 2.44 14.05
N ASP A 98 -3.54 3.13 14.83
CA ASP A 98 -3.83 3.58 16.20
C ASP A 98 -5.01 4.55 16.32
N PHE A 99 -5.42 5.15 15.20
CA PHE A 99 -6.57 6.06 15.13
C PHE A 99 -7.91 5.32 15.01
N LEU A 100 -7.90 3.99 14.81
CA LEU A 100 -9.11 3.19 14.75
C LEU A 100 -9.71 3.01 16.16
N PRO A 101 -11.04 2.85 16.26
CA PRO A 101 -11.68 2.53 17.53
C PRO A 101 -11.23 1.13 18.02
N PRO A 102 -11.32 0.83 19.32
CA PRO A 102 -11.07 -0.52 19.83
C PRO A 102 -11.94 -1.58 19.14
N LYS A 103 -11.48 -2.84 19.10
CA LYS A 103 -12.14 -3.94 18.37
C LYS A 103 -13.63 -4.06 18.68
N HIS A 104 -14.01 -3.91 19.95
CA HIS A 104 -15.40 -4.04 20.41
C HIS A 104 -16.32 -2.89 19.98
N ALA A 105 -15.76 -1.73 19.64
CA ALA A 105 -16.49 -0.54 19.24
C ALA A 105 -16.76 -0.46 17.72
N ILE A 106 -16.22 -1.39 16.92
CA ILE A 106 -16.47 -1.44 15.48
C ILE A 106 -17.85 -2.02 15.20
N LEU A 107 -18.77 -1.17 14.75
CA LEU A 107 -20.12 -1.55 14.34
C LEU A 107 -20.10 -2.00 12.87
N THR A 108 -20.07 -3.32 12.63
CA THR A 108 -19.96 -3.92 11.28
C THR A 108 -21.19 -3.71 10.38
N ASN A 109 -22.31 -3.25 10.95
CA ASN A 109 -23.57 -3.11 10.25
C ASN A 109 -23.90 -1.66 9.86
N GLU A 110 -23.04 -0.71 10.21
CA GLU A 110 -23.25 0.70 9.90
C GLU A 110 -22.52 1.11 8.60
N LEU A 111 -23.03 2.17 7.97
CA LEU A 111 -22.39 2.77 6.80
C LEU A 111 -21.31 3.76 7.24
N PRO A 112 -20.27 4.00 6.41
CA PRO A 112 -19.28 5.04 6.69
C PRO A 112 -19.96 6.40 6.92
N HIS A 113 -19.60 7.09 8.00
CA HIS A 113 -20.21 8.37 8.39
C HIS A 113 -20.08 9.47 7.31
N TRP A 114 -19.05 9.41 6.46
CA TRP A 114 -18.82 10.37 5.38
C TRP A 114 -19.57 10.04 4.09
N LEU A 115 -20.22 8.87 3.99
CA LEU A 115 -20.87 8.38 2.77
C LEU A 115 -21.87 9.40 2.20
N SER A 116 -22.74 9.92 3.05
CA SER A 116 -23.80 10.88 2.67
C SER A 116 -23.24 12.21 2.17
N ARG A 117 -22.06 12.63 2.64
CA ARG A 117 -21.40 13.88 2.25
C ARG A 117 -20.66 13.77 0.92
N ARG A 118 -20.30 12.54 0.51
CA ARG A 118 -19.42 12.29 -0.64
C ARG A 118 -20.12 11.57 -1.80
N SER A 119 -21.32 11.02 -1.59
CA SER A 119 -22.09 10.37 -2.64
C SER A 119 -22.60 11.41 -3.65
N SER A 120 -21.99 11.42 -4.83
CA SER A 120 -22.44 12.25 -5.95
C SER A 120 -22.09 11.59 -7.27
N ARG A 121 -22.90 11.85 -8.31
CA ARG A 121 -22.59 11.42 -9.68
C ARG A 121 -21.30 12.04 -10.19
N GLY A 122 -21.07 13.32 -9.86
CA GLY A 122 -19.82 14.03 -10.19
C GLY A 122 -18.57 13.34 -9.66
N ARG A 123 -18.65 12.71 -8.48
CA ARG A 123 -17.54 11.92 -7.94
C ARG A 123 -17.26 10.67 -8.78
N VAL A 124 -18.28 9.98 -9.29
CA VAL A 124 -18.09 8.80 -10.16
C VAL A 124 -17.42 9.22 -11.47
N TYR A 125 -17.89 10.30 -12.10
CA TYR A 125 -17.27 10.82 -13.33
C TYR A 125 -15.84 11.31 -13.09
N GLY A 126 -15.58 11.99 -11.97
CA GLY A 126 -14.23 12.39 -11.57
C GLY A 126 -13.30 11.18 -11.37
N SER A 127 -13.81 10.07 -10.81
CA SER A 127 -13.03 8.83 -10.66
C SER A 127 -12.74 8.19 -12.01
N LEU A 128 -13.71 8.15 -12.92
CA LEU A 128 -13.50 7.64 -14.28
C LEU A 128 -12.40 8.43 -14.99
N PHE A 129 -12.50 9.77 -14.93
CA PHE A 129 -11.50 10.65 -15.54
C PHE A 129 -10.11 10.45 -14.92
N LEU A 130 -9.99 10.49 -13.59
CA LEU A 130 -8.69 10.34 -12.92
C LEU A 130 -8.08 8.97 -13.15
N LEU A 131 -8.85 7.89 -13.11
CA LEU A 131 -8.33 6.54 -13.39
C LEU A 131 -7.86 6.41 -14.84
N GLY A 132 -8.63 6.94 -15.80
CA GLY A 132 -8.22 6.97 -17.20
C GLY A 132 -6.95 7.78 -17.42
N LEU A 133 -6.84 8.95 -16.78
CA LEU A 133 -5.66 9.81 -16.86
C LEU A 133 -4.43 9.15 -16.21
N ILE A 134 -4.56 8.60 -15.01
CA ILE A 134 -3.46 7.91 -14.31
C ILE A 134 -3.01 6.70 -15.13
N GLY A 135 -3.94 5.91 -15.67
CA GLY A 135 -3.62 4.79 -16.55
C GLY A 135 -2.90 5.23 -17.82
N PHE A 136 -3.39 6.29 -18.48
CA PHE A 136 -2.75 6.84 -19.68
C PHE A 136 -1.33 7.34 -19.41
N VAL A 137 -1.13 8.14 -18.36
CA VAL A 137 0.20 8.63 -17.96
C VAL A 137 1.14 7.47 -17.67
N LEU A 138 0.67 6.43 -16.98
CA LEU A 138 1.46 5.24 -16.72
C LEU A 138 1.87 4.52 -18.01
N GLY A 139 0.94 4.34 -18.95
CA GLY A 139 1.23 3.72 -20.25
C GLY A 139 2.24 4.51 -21.07
N VAL A 140 2.12 5.84 -21.10
CA VAL A 140 3.06 6.74 -21.80
C VAL A 140 4.46 6.70 -21.17
N ILE A 141 4.57 6.51 -19.85
CA ILE A 141 5.87 6.39 -19.18
C ILE A 141 6.47 5.00 -19.45
N THR A 142 5.67 3.93 -19.30
CA THR A 142 6.14 2.54 -19.44
C THR A 142 6.67 2.23 -20.84
N GLY A 143 6.06 2.75 -21.92
CA GLY A 143 6.46 2.40 -23.28
C GLY A 143 7.91 2.74 -23.62
N PRO A 144 8.34 4.01 -23.52
CA PRO A 144 9.69 4.44 -23.86
C PRO A 144 10.77 3.93 -22.88
N THR A 145 10.42 3.77 -21.59
CA THR A 145 11.39 3.32 -20.59
C THR A 145 11.59 1.81 -20.59
N GLY A 146 10.65 1.04 -21.16
CA GLY A 146 10.66 -0.42 -21.07
C GLY A 146 10.38 -0.97 -19.67
N THR A 147 10.05 -0.12 -18.71
CA THR A 147 9.86 -0.49 -17.30
C THR A 147 8.40 -0.86 -17.05
N TYR A 148 8.09 -2.15 -17.23
CA TYR A 148 6.74 -2.68 -17.12
C TYR A 148 6.31 -3.00 -15.68
N GLU A 149 7.23 -2.98 -14.71
CA GLU A 149 6.96 -3.33 -13.31
C GLU A 149 5.76 -2.57 -12.73
N PRO A 150 5.68 -1.24 -12.83
CA PRO A 150 4.58 -0.49 -12.21
C PRO A 150 3.23 -0.79 -12.85
N THR A 151 3.22 -1.04 -14.16
CA THR A 151 2.02 -1.44 -14.91
C THR A 151 1.55 -2.83 -14.47
N ILE A 152 2.47 -3.79 -14.34
CA ILE A 152 2.17 -5.14 -13.84
C ILE A 152 1.61 -5.07 -12.41
N ILE A 153 2.26 -4.31 -11.52
CA ILE A 153 1.81 -4.14 -10.13
C ILE A 153 0.41 -3.54 -10.09
N LEU A 154 0.14 -2.53 -10.91
CA LEU A 154 -1.19 -1.91 -10.97
C LEU A 154 -2.26 -2.88 -11.45
N ILE A 155 -1.95 -3.73 -12.44
CA ILE A 155 -2.87 -4.77 -12.93
C ILE A 155 -3.15 -5.80 -11.82
N ILE A 156 -2.11 -6.32 -11.17
CA ILE A 156 -2.24 -7.25 -10.04
C ILE A 156 -3.09 -6.62 -8.94
N PHE A 157 -2.88 -5.34 -8.65
CA PHE A 157 -3.64 -4.59 -7.68
C PHE A 157 -5.13 -4.48 -8.02
N ILE A 158 -5.45 -4.14 -9.26
CA ILE A 158 -6.83 -4.02 -9.75
C ILE A 158 -7.52 -5.38 -9.65
N ILE A 159 -6.86 -6.44 -10.11
CA ILE A 159 -7.35 -7.81 -10.02
C ILE A 159 -7.61 -8.19 -8.56
N ALA A 160 -6.64 -7.95 -7.67
CA ALA A 160 -6.79 -8.26 -6.24
C ALA A 160 -7.92 -7.45 -5.60
N SER A 161 -8.10 -6.19 -5.98
CA SER A 161 -9.19 -5.35 -5.49
C SER A 161 -10.57 -5.86 -5.92
N LEU A 162 -10.67 -6.43 -7.13
CA LEU A 162 -11.90 -7.06 -7.64
C LEU A 162 -12.16 -8.43 -7.01
N ILE A 163 -11.11 -9.22 -6.78
CA ILE A 163 -11.18 -10.60 -6.27
C ILE A 163 -11.37 -10.65 -4.75
N ALA A 164 -10.79 -9.71 -3.99
CA ALA A 164 -10.80 -9.70 -2.52
C ALA A 164 -12.22 -9.81 -1.93
N ALA A 165 -13.24 -9.34 -2.65
CA ALA A 165 -14.64 -9.41 -2.22
C ALA A 165 -15.36 -10.73 -2.57
N ARG A 166 -14.75 -11.64 -3.36
CA ARG A 166 -15.49 -12.71 -4.06
C ARG A 166 -14.98 -14.13 -3.85
N LEU A 167 -13.66 -14.33 -3.71
CA LEU A 167 -13.10 -15.69 -3.64
C LEU A 167 -12.75 -16.09 -2.20
N LYS A 168 -13.56 -16.99 -1.63
CA LYS A 168 -13.23 -17.69 -0.36
C LYS A 168 -11.97 -18.59 -0.50
N LEU A 169 -11.68 -19.07 -1.72
CA LEU A 169 -10.56 -19.96 -2.03
C LEU A 169 -9.17 -19.29 -1.95
N ALA A 170 -9.11 -17.97 -1.80
CA ALA A 170 -7.86 -17.21 -1.86
C ALA A 170 -7.00 -17.30 -0.58
N HIS A 171 -7.47 -18.01 0.46
CA HIS A 171 -6.79 -18.11 1.75
C HIS A 171 -5.66 -19.16 1.78
N GLU A 172 -5.60 -20.06 0.80
CA GLU A 172 -4.62 -21.15 0.76
C GLU A 172 -3.23 -20.69 0.31
N ILE A 173 -3.15 -19.61 -0.49
CA ILE A 173 -1.88 -19.08 -1.01
C ILE A 173 -1.41 -17.91 -0.13
N PRO A 174 -0.26 -18.01 0.57
CA PRO A 174 0.20 -16.99 1.54
C PRO A 174 0.37 -15.57 0.96
N LEU A 175 0.83 -15.48 -0.29
CA LEU A 175 1.02 -14.21 -1.00
C LEU A 175 -0.31 -13.51 -1.27
N ILE A 176 -1.27 -14.25 -1.83
CA ILE A 176 -2.62 -13.74 -2.15
C ILE A 176 -3.33 -13.33 -0.86
N ASN A 177 -3.25 -14.13 0.19
CA ASN A 177 -3.81 -13.79 1.50
C ASN A 177 -3.22 -12.47 2.06
N SER A 178 -1.91 -12.25 1.89
CA SER A 178 -1.26 -11.00 2.33
C SER A 178 -1.76 -9.79 1.55
N LEU A 179 -1.96 -9.93 0.24
CA LEU A 179 -2.51 -8.88 -0.63
C LEU A 179 -3.98 -8.57 -0.28
N ILE A 180 -4.81 -9.60 -0.09
CA ILE A 180 -6.21 -9.45 0.31
C ILE A 180 -6.32 -8.78 1.68
N ARG A 181 -5.55 -9.24 2.66
CA ARG A 181 -5.49 -8.61 4.00
C ARG A 181 -5.13 -7.14 3.88
N TRP A 182 -4.20 -6.79 3.00
CA TRP A 182 -3.84 -5.40 2.76
C TRP A 182 -5.00 -4.60 2.15
N VAL A 183 -5.70 -5.13 1.15
CA VAL A 183 -6.90 -4.49 0.56
C VAL A 183 -7.95 -4.24 1.65
N HIS A 184 -8.18 -5.22 2.54
CA HIS A 184 -9.08 -5.06 3.69
C HIS A 184 -8.60 -4.00 4.68
N LYS A 185 -7.30 -3.88 4.96
CA LYS A 185 -6.76 -2.77 5.77
C LYS A 185 -7.04 -1.41 5.13
N LEU A 186 -6.87 -1.30 3.81
CA LEU A 186 -7.13 -0.06 3.08
C LEU A 186 -8.63 0.29 3.09
N ARG A 187 -9.51 -0.70 2.91
CA ARG A 187 -10.96 -0.53 3.06
C ARG A 187 -11.32 -0.07 4.47
N LEU A 188 -10.75 -0.71 5.50
CA LEU A 188 -10.99 -0.35 6.90
C LEU A 188 -10.50 1.08 7.23
N TYR A 189 -9.38 1.48 6.65
CA TYR A 189 -8.89 2.85 6.71
C TYR A 189 -9.94 3.83 6.16
N TYR A 190 -10.39 3.63 4.93
CA TYR A 190 -11.36 4.53 4.30
C TYR A 190 -12.76 4.43 4.91
N TYR A 191 -13.12 3.33 5.58
CA TYR A 191 -14.35 3.26 6.35
C TYR A 191 -14.36 4.31 7.48
N HIS A 192 -13.23 4.52 8.16
CA HIS A 192 -13.11 5.44 9.30
C HIS A 192 -12.56 6.83 8.94
N VAL A 193 -11.94 7.00 7.78
CA VAL A 193 -11.32 8.25 7.36
C VAL A 193 -12.03 8.79 6.12
N ASP A 194 -12.57 10.01 6.22
CA ASP A 194 -13.15 10.70 5.07
C ASP A 194 -12.09 10.84 3.95
N PRO A 195 -12.35 10.28 2.76
CA PRO A 195 -11.40 10.37 1.65
C PRO A 195 -11.20 11.79 1.13
N GLY A 196 -12.10 12.73 1.43
CA GLY A 196 -12.00 14.11 0.97
C GLY A 196 -12.34 14.30 -0.50
N ASN A 197 -11.81 15.37 -1.08
CA ASN A 197 -11.99 15.70 -2.49
C ASN A 197 -11.28 14.68 -3.39
N ILE A 198 -11.88 14.36 -4.52
CA ILE A 198 -11.36 13.40 -5.50
C ILE A 198 -10.04 13.83 -6.12
N TRP A 199 -9.85 15.13 -6.35
CA TRP A 199 -8.61 15.66 -6.89
C TRP A 199 -7.45 15.49 -5.90
N LEU A 200 -7.73 15.64 -4.60
CA LEU A 200 -6.76 15.38 -3.54
C LEU A 200 -6.47 13.87 -3.37
N LEU A 201 -7.42 13.00 -3.73
CA LEU A 201 -7.17 11.55 -3.80
C LEU A 201 -6.25 11.18 -4.97
N GLY A 202 -6.40 11.84 -6.13
CA GLY A 202 -5.47 11.65 -7.26
C GLY A 202 -4.05 12.13 -6.92
N LEU A 203 -3.93 13.23 -6.17
CA LEU A 203 -2.65 13.80 -5.74
C LEU A 203 -2.13 13.23 -4.41
N ARG A 204 -2.76 12.18 -3.88
CA ARG A 204 -2.45 11.60 -2.57
C ARG A 204 -1.00 11.15 -2.41
N PRO A 205 -0.32 10.57 -3.42
CA PRO A 205 1.09 10.23 -3.31
C PRO A 205 1.95 11.44 -2.97
N ILE A 206 1.69 12.56 -3.60
CA ILE A 206 2.50 13.77 -3.41
C ILE A 206 2.10 14.41 -2.07
N TYR A 207 0.83 14.78 -1.92
CA TYR A 207 0.33 15.50 -0.76
C TYR A 207 0.45 14.71 0.55
N GLY A 208 0.24 13.38 0.49
CA GLY A 208 0.26 12.49 1.64
C GLY A 208 1.62 12.40 2.32
N VAL A 209 2.72 12.35 1.54
CA VAL A 209 4.09 12.26 2.08
C VAL A 209 4.45 13.50 2.89
N PHE A 210 4.11 14.70 2.38
CA PHE A 210 4.40 15.95 3.10
C PHE A 210 3.60 16.09 4.40
N ILE A 211 2.42 15.48 4.49
CA ILE A 211 1.52 15.64 5.64
C ILE A 211 1.60 14.48 6.64
N ALA A 212 2.10 13.32 6.21
CA ALA A 212 2.31 12.16 7.06
C ALA A 212 3.08 12.44 8.37
N PRO A 213 4.09 13.34 8.42
CA PRO A 213 4.73 13.71 9.67
C PRO A 213 3.76 14.37 10.67
N PHE A 214 2.84 15.21 10.19
CA PHE A 214 1.98 16.07 11.01
C PHE A 214 0.61 15.46 11.33
N ARG A 215 0.11 14.53 10.51
CA ARG A 215 -1.23 13.94 10.67
C ARG A 215 -1.14 12.42 10.81
N PRO A 216 -1.58 11.81 11.93
CA PRO A 216 -1.49 10.37 12.13
C PRO A 216 -2.30 9.56 11.11
N LYS A 217 -3.47 10.09 10.69
CA LYS A 217 -4.31 9.46 9.65
C LYS A 217 -3.62 9.45 8.29
N ALA A 218 -2.91 10.52 7.91
CA ALA A 218 -2.15 10.55 6.67
C ALA A 218 -0.95 9.59 6.75
N ARG A 219 -0.26 9.56 7.89
CA ARG A 219 0.86 8.64 8.13
C ARG A 219 0.48 7.17 7.95
N ALA A 220 -0.68 6.78 8.48
CA ALA A 220 -1.18 5.42 8.38
C ALA A 220 -1.44 5.01 6.92
N GLU A 221 -2.03 5.90 6.14
CA GLU A 221 -2.30 5.66 4.73
C GLU A 221 -1.02 5.55 3.89
N VAL A 222 -0.10 6.50 4.04
CA VAL A 222 1.21 6.45 3.37
C VAL A 222 1.92 5.15 3.72
N ARG A 223 1.86 4.73 4.99
CA ARG A 223 2.44 3.47 5.46
C ARG A 223 1.79 2.25 4.79
N LEU A 224 0.47 2.22 4.62
CA LEU A 224 -0.20 1.12 3.91
C LEU A 224 0.32 1.00 2.49
N TYR A 225 0.40 2.10 1.74
CA TYR A 225 0.88 2.07 0.36
C TYR A 225 2.37 1.73 0.25
N LEU A 226 3.21 2.26 1.13
CA LEU A 226 4.62 1.89 1.20
C LEU A 226 4.83 0.42 1.58
N GLU A 227 4.01 -0.14 2.48
CA GLU A 227 4.08 -1.57 2.84
C GLU A 227 3.88 -2.45 1.60
N MET A 228 2.92 -2.12 0.73
CA MET A 228 2.74 -2.86 -0.53
C MET A 228 3.80 -2.56 -1.57
N GLY A 229 4.20 -1.29 -1.70
CA GLY A 229 5.28 -0.92 -2.62
C GLY A 229 6.54 -1.71 -2.33
N ILE A 230 6.91 -1.87 -1.06
CA ILE A 230 8.06 -2.67 -0.64
C ILE A 230 7.84 -4.17 -0.94
N VAL A 231 6.65 -4.72 -0.66
CA VAL A 231 6.37 -6.14 -0.94
C VAL A 231 6.52 -6.45 -2.44
N PHE A 232 5.95 -5.61 -3.30
CA PHE A 232 6.06 -5.79 -4.74
C PHE A 232 7.47 -5.52 -5.25
N ALA A 233 8.12 -4.45 -4.78
CA ALA A 233 9.50 -4.16 -5.15
C ALA A 233 10.45 -5.30 -4.74
N LEU A 234 10.27 -5.90 -3.56
CA LEU A 234 11.07 -7.08 -3.16
C LEU A 234 10.76 -8.33 -3.98
N LEU A 235 9.50 -8.52 -4.38
CA LEU A 235 9.10 -9.64 -5.23
C LEU A 235 9.76 -9.54 -6.60
N LEU A 236 9.76 -8.34 -7.20
CA LEU A 236 10.37 -8.08 -8.49
C LEU A 236 11.89 -8.00 -8.40
N PHE A 237 12.46 -7.52 -7.30
CA PHE A 237 13.92 -7.52 -7.10
C PHE A 237 14.56 -8.91 -7.25
N VAL A 238 13.81 -10.00 -7.03
CA VAL A 238 14.31 -11.35 -7.27
C VAL A 238 14.62 -11.61 -8.75
N SER A 239 13.86 -11.04 -9.69
CA SER A 239 14.22 -11.10 -11.12
C SER A 239 15.49 -10.31 -11.39
N ASP A 240 15.62 -9.14 -10.77
CA ASP A 240 16.71 -8.20 -11.00
C ASP A 240 18.04 -8.77 -10.46
N LEU A 241 18.01 -9.61 -9.42
CA LEU A 241 19.18 -10.33 -8.91
C LEU A 241 19.88 -11.20 -9.97
N MET A 242 19.13 -11.74 -10.94
CA MET A 242 19.73 -12.53 -12.03
C MET A 242 20.51 -11.65 -13.02
N GLU A 243 20.15 -10.37 -13.12
CA GLU A 243 20.80 -9.38 -13.99
C GLU A 243 22.09 -8.83 -13.38
N ILE A 244 22.14 -8.70 -12.05
CA ILE A 244 23.36 -8.35 -11.30
C ILE A 244 24.51 -9.31 -11.62
N ALA A 245 24.22 -10.60 -11.75
CA ALA A 245 25.23 -11.64 -11.99
C ALA A 245 25.87 -11.55 -13.38
N GLN A 246 25.31 -10.75 -14.30
CA GLN A 246 25.78 -10.60 -15.68
C GLN A 246 26.69 -9.36 -15.86
N HIS A 247 26.83 -8.51 -14.84
CA HIS A 247 27.65 -7.31 -14.92
C HIS A 247 29.11 -7.56 -14.51
N ASP A 248 30.04 -6.91 -15.22
CA ASP A 248 31.49 -7.04 -15.00
C ASP A 248 31.95 -6.59 -13.61
N SER A 249 31.17 -5.73 -12.94
CA SER A 249 31.44 -5.31 -11.57
C SER A 249 30.22 -5.43 -10.66
N LEU A 250 30.44 -6.04 -9.49
CA LEU A 250 29.42 -6.19 -8.45
C LEU A 250 28.84 -4.84 -8.01
N TRP A 251 29.65 -3.79 -7.99
CA TRP A 251 29.22 -2.45 -7.58
C TRP A 251 28.26 -1.82 -8.59
N GLN A 252 28.49 -2.00 -9.90
CA GLN A 252 27.56 -1.50 -10.91
C GLN A 252 26.25 -2.28 -10.89
N GLY A 253 26.30 -3.60 -10.81
CA GLY A 253 25.09 -4.44 -10.72
C GLY A 253 24.25 -4.10 -9.48
N LEU A 254 24.88 -3.94 -8.32
CA LEU A 254 24.17 -3.53 -7.09
C LEU A 254 23.58 -2.12 -7.18
N ALA A 255 24.29 -1.17 -7.80
CA ALA A 255 23.78 0.19 -7.97
C ALA A 255 22.57 0.25 -8.90
N LEU A 256 22.60 -0.52 -10.01
CA LEU A 256 21.50 -0.60 -10.96
C LEU A 256 20.26 -1.23 -10.30
N ALA A 257 20.42 -2.40 -9.69
CA ALA A 257 19.31 -3.08 -9.02
C ALA A 257 18.71 -2.24 -7.87
N PHE A 258 19.54 -1.46 -7.17
CA PHE A 258 19.04 -0.50 -6.19
C PHE A 258 18.24 0.64 -6.84
N ALA A 259 18.70 1.19 -7.96
CA ALA A 259 17.98 2.23 -8.68
C ALA A 259 16.62 1.73 -9.20
N GLU A 260 16.58 0.52 -9.76
CA GLU A 260 15.36 -0.15 -10.21
C GLU A 260 14.39 -0.43 -9.06
N PHE A 261 14.90 -0.89 -7.92
CA PHE A 261 14.11 -1.08 -6.70
C PHE A 261 13.45 0.25 -6.25
N ILE A 262 14.22 1.33 -6.21
CA ILE A 262 13.72 2.66 -5.83
C ILE A 262 12.71 3.18 -6.83
N GLN A 263 12.99 3.04 -8.13
CA GLN A 263 12.07 3.43 -9.19
C GLN A 263 10.74 2.67 -9.09
N THR A 264 10.80 1.35 -8.92
CA THR A 264 9.63 0.50 -8.73
C THR A 264 8.82 0.92 -7.52
N LEU A 265 9.48 1.21 -6.39
CA LEU A 265 8.82 1.67 -5.17
C LEU A 265 8.13 3.04 -5.39
N VAL A 266 8.83 3.99 -6.00
CA VAL A 266 8.31 5.34 -6.26
C VAL A 266 7.13 5.30 -7.24
N PHE A 267 7.26 4.59 -8.36
CA PHE A 267 6.19 4.48 -9.34
C PHE A 267 4.99 3.69 -8.80
N THR A 268 5.24 2.60 -8.08
CA THR A 268 4.15 1.89 -7.39
C THR A 268 3.41 2.83 -6.46
N TYR A 269 4.12 3.61 -5.65
CA TYR A 269 3.47 4.57 -4.76
C TYR A 269 2.74 5.68 -5.52
N LEU A 270 3.32 6.21 -6.60
CA LEU A 270 2.74 7.30 -7.39
C LEU A 270 1.49 6.88 -8.17
N PHE A 271 1.43 5.66 -8.69
CA PHE A 271 0.34 5.19 -9.55
C PHE A 271 -0.66 4.27 -8.85
N VAL A 272 -0.18 3.34 -8.01
CA VAL A 272 -1.05 2.36 -7.35
C VAL A 272 -1.77 2.97 -6.15
N ALA A 273 -1.15 3.90 -5.41
CA ALA A 273 -1.83 4.54 -4.29
C ALA A 273 -3.10 5.32 -4.69
N PRO A 274 -3.08 6.22 -5.69
CA PRO A 274 -4.26 6.97 -6.07
C PRO A 274 -5.31 6.07 -6.73
N VAL A 275 -4.91 5.07 -7.53
CA VAL A 275 -5.85 4.09 -8.09
C VAL A 275 -6.52 3.29 -6.97
N GLY A 276 -5.74 2.82 -6.00
CA GLY A 276 -6.25 2.11 -4.84
C GLY A 276 -7.19 2.93 -3.99
N ALA A 277 -6.87 4.20 -3.78
CA ALA A 277 -7.73 5.16 -3.10
C ALA A 277 -9.06 5.36 -3.84
N LEU A 278 -9.01 5.60 -5.15
CA LEU A 278 -10.18 5.83 -5.99
C LEU A 278 -11.07 4.59 -6.05
N LEU A 279 -10.53 3.41 -6.32
CA LEU A 279 -11.28 2.16 -6.36
C LEU A 279 -11.89 1.83 -4.99
N THR A 280 -11.09 1.88 -3.92
CA THR A 280 -11.58 1.55 -2.57
C THR A 280 -12.72 2.46 -2.13
N THR A 281 -12.60 3.78 -2.38
CA THR A 281 -13.67 4.70 -2.01
C THR A 281 -14.94 4.49 -2.84
N GLN A 282 -14.82 4.09 -4.11
CA GLN A 282 -15.97 3.79 -4.97
C GLN A 282 -16.65 2.46 -4.65
N ILE A 283 -15.89 1.47 -4.17
CA ILE A 283 -16.43 0.22 -3.60
C ILE A 283 -17.35 0.55 -2.42
N LEU A 284 -16.85 1.36 -1.48
CA LEU A 284 -17.61 1.79 -0.30
C LEU A 284 -18.82 2.67 -0.64
N LEU A 285 -18.74 3.47 -1.72
CA LEU A 285 -19.81 4.38 -2.15
C LEU A 285 -20.94 3.71 -2.92
N SER A 286 -20.60 2.97 -3.96
CA SER A 286 -21.60 2.51 -4.93
C SER A 286 -22.18 1.14 -4.57
N ARG A 287 -21.42 0.29 -3.85
CA ARG A 287 -21.72 -1.14 -3.59
C ARG A 287 -22.26 -1.89 -4.82
N LYS A 288 -22.00 -1.37 -6.02
CA LYS A 288 -22.46 -1.90 -7.31
C LYS A 288 -21.24 -2.42 -8.01
N ASP A 289 -21.18 -3.74 -8.11
CA ASP A 289 -20.08 -4.45 -8.75
C ASP A 289 -19.71 -3.86 -10.11
N TRP A 290 -20.68 -3.61 -10.98
CA TRP A 290 -20.42 -3.12 -12.34
C TRP A 290 -19.70 -1.77 -12.40
N VAL A 291 -19.87 -0.89 -11.39
CA VAL A 291 -19.18 0.41 -11.33
C VAL A 291 -17.68 0.18 -11.16
N ILE A 292 -17.30 -0.78 -10.33
CA ILE A 292 -15.90 -1.10 -10.06
C ILE A 292 -15.28 -1.74 -11.31
N TRP A 293 -16.00 -2.65 -11.97
CA TRP A 293 -15.56 -3.23 -13.26
C TRP A 293 -15.35 -2.14 -14.32
N LEU A 294 -16.27 -1.19 -14.43
CA LEU A 294 -16.14 -0.07 -15.37
C LEU A 294 -14.94 0.83 -15.05
N LEU A 295 -14.75 1.20 -13.78
CA LEU A 295 -13.62 2.01 -13.34
C LEU A 295 -12.28 1.32 -13.61
N SER A 296 -12.19 0.03 -13.31
CA SER A 296 -11.03 -0.80 -13.61
C SER A 296 -10.78 -0.90 -15.12
N ALA A 297 -11.83 -1.12 -15.92
CA ALA A 297 -11.72 -1.17 -17.38
C ALA A 297 -11.20 0.15 -17.96
N VAL A 298 -11.71 1.29 -17.49
CA VAL A 298 -11.23 2.62 -17.94
C VAL A 298 -9.76 2.84 -17.60
N CYS A 299 -9.30 2.41 -16.42
CA CYS A 299 -7.88 2.45 -16.07
C CYS A 299 -7.04 1.62 -17.05
N MET A 300 -7.46 0.37 -17.32
CA MET A 300 -6.78 -0.54 -18.25
C MET A 300 -6.75 0.00 -19.69
N THR A 301 -7.86 0.58 -20.16
CA THR A 301 -7.94 1.22 -21.48
C THR A 301 -6.99 2.42 -21.55
N GLY A 302 -6.90 3.22 -20.48
CA GLY A 302 -5.92 4.30 -20.38
C GLY A 302 -4.49 3.81 -20.60
N ILE A 303 -4.09 2.76 -19.86
CA ILE A 303 -2.75 2.14 -19.98
C ILE A 303 -2.52 1.68 -21.42
N TYR A 304 -3.47 0.96 -22.01
CA TYR A 304 -3.36 0.46 -23.37
C TYR A 304 -3.16 1.59 -24.40
N ILE A 305 -3.96 2.65 -24.30
CA ILE A 305 -3.83 3.82 -25.19
C ILE A 305 -2.47 4.48 -25.01
N GLY A 306 -2.01 4.65 -23.77
CA GLY A 306 -0.70 5.23 -23.48
C GLY A 306 0.43 4.44 -24.14
N LEU A 307 0.43 3.12 -23.99
CA LEU A 307 1.43 2.23 -24.59
C LEU A 307 1.41 2.27 -26.12
N ARG A 308 0.22 2.33 -26.73
CA ARG A 308 0.06 2.47 -28.18
C ARG A 308 0.64 3.78 -28.71
N VAL A 309 0.41 4.88 -28.02
CA VAL A 309 0.92 6.20 -28.43
C VAL A 309 2.45 6.23 -28.45
N THR A 310 3.10 5.51 -27.56
CA THR A 310 4.57 5.47 -27.44
C THR A 310 5.22 4.31 -28.21
N GLY A 311 4.46 3.49 -28.94
CA GLY A 311 5.00 2.34 -29.67
C GLY A 311 5.49 1.19 -28.77
N GLY A 312 5.03 1.14 -27.52
CA GLY A 312 5.38 0.06 -26.58
C GLY A 312 4.66 -1.27 -26.85
N ILE A 313 3.62 -1.25 -27.73
CA ILE A 313 2.88 -2.43 -28.23
C ILE A 313 2.33 -2.15 -29.63
#